data_AF-A0A2S0MJ80-F1
#
_entry.id   AF-A0A2S0MJ80-F1
#
_cell.length_a   1.000
_cell.length_b   1.000
_cell.length_c   1.000
_cell.angle_alpha   90.00
_cell.angle_beta   90.00
_cell.angle_gamma   90.00
#
_symmetry.space_group_name_H-M   'P 1'
#
loop_
_entity.id
_entity.type
_entity.pdbx_description
1 polymer ?
#
loop_
_entity_poly.entity_id
_entity_poly.type
_entity_poly.pdbx_seq_one_letter_code
_entity_poly.pdbx_strand_id
1 'polypeptide(L)'
;MAFHSSGAVADGGNVRHAVWDTAVVAATCVTCHAPSPEPGGIPSLNGLSAEHLLTRLRGFKGNGPAQTTAAMTIMPLLMQGYDEAQIRALAEWFASRQASPR
;
A
#
# COMPACT_ATOMS: atom_id res chain seq x y z
N MET A 1 -5.61 -44.48 -18.86
CA MET A 1 -5.48 -43.13 -18.28
C MET A 1 -4.00 -42.78 -18.18
N ALA A 2 -3.51 -41.90 -19.05
CA ALA A 2 -2.13 -41.38 -19.00
C ALA A 2 -2.18 -39.98 -18.40
N PHE A 3 -1.49 -39.77 -17.27
CA PHE A 3 -1.26 -38.46 -16.68
C PHE A 3 0.08 -37.94 -17.20
N HIS A 4 0.06 -37.11 -18.23
CA HIS A 4 1.25 -36.41 -18.70
C HIS A 4 1.50 -35.17 -17.82
N SER A 5 2.30 -35.37 -16.78
CA SER A 5 2.93 -34.30 -16.00
C SER A 5 4.04 -33.66 -16.84
N SER A 6 3.72 -32.56 -17.53
CA SER A 6 4.74 -31.72 -18.17
C SER A 6 5.25 -30.70 -17.15
N GLY A 7 6.32 -31.08 -16.46
CA GLY A 7 7.16 -30.13 -15.73
C GLY A 7 8.07 -29.40 -16.69
N ALA A 8 8.01 -28.07 -16.69
CA ALA A 8 9.05 -27.21 -17.23
C ALA A 8 9.50 -26.26 -16.10
N VAL A 9 10.69 -26.53 -15.57
CA VAL A 9 11.45 -25.58 -14.76
C VAL A 9 12.51 -24.95 -15.65
N ALA A 10 12.46 -23.64 -15.81
CA ALA A 10 13.59 -22.72 -15.94
C ALA A 10 13.08 -21.35 -16.40
N ASP A 11 13.11 -20.35 -15.50
CA ASP A 11 13.93 -19.16 -15.76
C ASP A 11 14.21 -18.46 -14.42
N GLY A 12 15.49 -18.43 -14.06
CA GLY A 12 16.00 -17.60 -12.99
C GLY A 12 16.22 -16.20 -13.52
N GLY A 13 15.21 -15.34 -13.39
CA GLY A 13 15.30 -13.96 -13.78
C GLY A 13 14.04 -13.18 -13.40
N ASN A 14 14.20 -12.17 -12.55
CA ASN A 14 13.18 -11.20 -12.14
C ASN A 14 12.19 -11.70 -11.06
N VAL A 15 12.50 -11.35 -9.80
CA VAL A 15 11.54 -11.38 -8.69
C VAL A 15 10.36 -10.47 -9.03
N ARG A 16 9.32 -11.12 -9.58
CA ARG A 16 7.94 -10.67 -9.72
C ARG A 16 7.42 -9.92 -8.49
N HIS A 17 7.65 -8.61 -8.45
CA HIS A 17 6.84 -7.68 -7.65
C HIS A 17 5.42 -7.51 -8.23
N ALA A 18 5.13 -8.12 -9.40
CA ALA A 18 3.91 -7.96 -10.18
C ALA A 18 2.71 -8.85 -9.77
N VAL A 19 2.74 -9.55 -8.63
CA VAL A 19 1.68 -10.51 -8.24
C VAL A 19 1.09 -10.31 -6.84
N TRP A 20 1.41 -9.22 -6.14
CA TRP A 20 0.76 -8.95 -4.86
C TRP A 20 -0.61 -8.33 -5.12
N ASP A 21 -1.67 -9.03 -4.73
CA ASP A 21 -3.02 -8.50 -4.73
C ASP A 21 -3.06 -7.20 -3.91
N THR A 22 -3.49 -6.10 -4.52
CA THR A 22 -3.51 -4.78 -3.88
C THR A 22 -4.30 -4.79 -2.57
N ALA A 23 -5.35 -5.61 -2.45
CA ALA A 23 -6.12 -5.75 -1.21
C ALA A 23 -5.30 -6.42 -0.10
N VAL A 24 -4.45 -7.40 -0.42
CA VAL A 24 -3.52 -8.01 0.54
C VAL A 24 -2.50 -6.99 1.03
N VAL A 25 -1.97 -6.20 0.11
CA VAL A 25 -1.03 -5.13 0.46
C VAL A 25 -1.71 -4.06 1.32
N ALA A 26 -2.90 -3.60 0.91
CA ALA A 26 -3.69 -2.61 1.64
C ALA A 26 -4.14 -3.10 3.03
N ALA A 27 -4.29 -4.42 3.22
CA ALA A 27 -4.62 -4.99 4.53
C ALA A 27 -3.56 -4.67 5.60
N THR A 28 -2.30 -4.45 5.23
CA THR A 28 -1.26 -4.02 6.16
C THR A 28 -1.44 -2.58 6.64
N CYS A 29 -2.05 -1.72 5.80
CA CYS A 29 -2.26 -0.32 6.13
C CYS A 29 -3.43 -0.15 7.10
N VAL A 30 -4.49 -0.97 6.97
CA VAL A 30 -5.70 -0.86 7.80
C VAL A 30 -5.47 -1.29 9.26
N THR A 31 -4.35 -1.96 9.58
CA THR A 31 -3.93 -2.23 10.97
C THR A 31 -3.79 -0.93 11.77
N CYS A 32 -3.41 0.16 11.10
CA CYS A 32 -3.26 1.48 11.72
C CYS A 32 -4.29 2.48 11.18
N HIS A 33 -4.62 2.40 9.89
CA HIS A 33 -5.58 3.28 9.21
C HIS A 33 -6.96 2.63 9.10
N ALA A 34 -7.47 2.11 10.23
CA ALA A 34 -8.79 1.49 10.25
C ALA A 34 -9.85 2.45 9.67
N PRO A 35 -10.88 1.93 8.97
CA PRO A 35 -11.95 2.75 8.41
C PRO A 35 -12.52 3.70 9.48
N SER A 36 -12.85 3.15 10.65
CA SER A 36 -13.25 3.90 11.84
C SER A 36 -12.01 4.17 12.70
N PRO A 37 -11.54 5.42 12.81
CA PRO A 37 -10.35 5.74 13.59
C PRO A 37 -10.63 5.61 15.09
N GLU A 38 -9.68 5.04 15.82
CA GLU A 38 -9.71 5.07 17.29
C GLU A 38 -9.52 6.52 17.79
N PRO A 39 -10.10 6.89 18.95
CA PRO A 39 -9.89 8.19 19.56
C PRO A 39 -8.39 8.43 19.80
N GLY A 40 -7.84 9.53 19.26
CA GLY A 40 -6.46 9.93 19.53
C GLY A 40 -5.44 9.69 18.41
N GLY A 41 -5.84 9.20 17.24
CA GLY A 41 -5.09 9.47 16.02
C GLY A 41 -4.53 8.27 15.29
N ILE A 42 -5.05 8.07 14.09
CA ILE A 42 -4.38 7.94 12.79
C ILE A 42 -5.52 8.15 11.77
N PRO A 43 -5.38 9.00 10.75
CA PRO A 43 -6.51 9.32 9.87
C PRO A 43 -6.89 8.11 9.00
N SER A 44 -8.18 7.90 8.79
CA SER A 44 -8.67 6.92 7.81
C SER A 44 -8.24 7.31 6.39
N LEU A 45 -7.87 6.31 5.59
CA LEU A 45 -7.50 6.51 4.18
C LEU A 45 -8.69 6.36 3.22
N ASN A 46 -9.76 5.72 3.68
CA ASN A 46 -10.90 5.40 2.82
C ASN A 46 -11.61 6.66 2.33
N GLY A 47 -11.91 6.70 1.03
CA GLY A 47 -12.68 7.77 0.40
C GLY A 47 -11.92 9.09 0.20
N LEU A 48 -10.61 9.13 0.52
CA LEU A 48 -9.73 10.19 0.05
C LEU A 48 -9.49 10.04 -1.45
N SER A 49 -9.31 11.16 -2.18
CA SER A 49 -9.05 11.06 -3.62
C SER A 49 -7.73 10.35 -3.91
N ALA A 50 -7.69 9.61 -5.02
CA ALA A 50 -6.48 8.89 -5.44
C ALA A 50 -5.29 9.84 -5.65
N GLU A 51 -5.52 11.04 -6.19
CA GLU A 51 -4.48 12.07 -6.36
C GLU A 51 -3.90 12.54 -5.03
N HIS A 52 -4.77 12.78 -4.04
CA HIS A 52 -4.32 13.20 -2.71
C HIS A 52 -3.50 12.09 -2.05
N LEU A 53 -4.00 10.85 -2.07
CA LEU A 53 -3.27 9.69 -1.53
C LEU A 53 -1.93 9.49 -2.23
N LEU A 54 -1.90 9.52 -3.56
CA LEU A 54 -0.69 9.35 -4.35
C LEU A 54 0.37 10.39 -4.01
N THR A 55 -0.03 11.67 -3.91
CA THR A 55 0.86 12.76 -3.53
C THR A 55 1.46 12.55 -2.14
N ARG A 56 0.65 12.13 -1.18
CA ARG A 56 1.09 11.89 0.20
C ARG A 56 2.02 10.69 0.31
N LEU A 57 1.67 9.56 -0.30
CA LEU A 57 2.47 8.33 -0.28
C LEU A 57 3.84 8.54 -0.96
N ARG A 58 3.86 9.23 -2.11
CA ARG A 58 5.11 9.63 -2.77
C ARG A 58 5.94 10.58 -1.91
N GLY A 59 5.29 11.56 -1.30
CA GLY A 59 5.96 12.48 -0.37
C GLY A 59 6.66 11.74 0.77
N PHE A 60 6.00 10.75 1.38
CA PHE A 60 6.60 9.91 2.41
C PHE A 60 7.77 9.07 1.90
N LYS A 61 7.66 8.49 0.70
CA LYS A 61 8.76 7.74 0.09
C LYS A 61 9.97 8.64 -0.21
N GLY A 62 9.73 9.78 -0.85
CA GLY A 62 10.78 10.68 -1.35
C GLY A 62 11.50 11.47 -0.25
N ASN A 63 10.77 11.91 0.78
CA ASN A 63 11.36 12.62 1.91
C ASN A 63 12.22 11.69 2.80
N GLY A 64 11.87 10.40 2.85
CA GLY A 64 12.53 9.45 3.73
C GLY A 64 12.40 9.83 5.22
N PRO A 65 13.05 9.08 6.13
CA PRO A 65 12.93 9.30 7.58
C PRO A 65 13.46 10.65 8.08
N ALA A 66 14.19 11.40 7.25
CA ALA A 66 14.83 12.65 7.66
C ALA A 66 13.89 13.88 7.67
N GLN A 67 12.64 13.76 7.17
CA GLN A 67 11.62 14.82 7.29
C GLN A 67 10.35 14.35 8.02
N THR A 68 10.48 13.36 8.90
CA THR A 68 9.40 12.94 9.80
C THR A 68 9.06 14.06 10.79
N THR A 69 7.83 14.55 10.78
CA THR A 69 7.27 15.33 11.89
C THR A 69 6.71 14.38 12.96
N ALA A 70 6.42 14.88 14.17
CA ALA A 70 5.81 14.08 15.24
C ALA A 70 4.51 13.38 14.80
N ALA A 71 3.77 13.96 13.85
CA ALA A 71 2.54 13.38 13.30
C ALA A 71 2.76 12.30 12.23
N MET A 72 3.99 12.10 11.75
CA MET A 72 4.30 11.26 10.58
C MET A 72 5.57 10.43 10.78
N THR A 73 5.89 10.02 12.01
CA THR A 73 7.15 9.34 12.35
C THR A 73 7.34 7.99 11.66
N ILE A 74 6.27 7.23 11.42
CA ILE A 74 6.35 5.86 10.88
C ILE A 74 6.15 5.76 9.37
N MET A 75 5.35 6.64 8.77
CA MET A 75 4.95 6.51 7.35
C MET A 75 6.11 6.63 6.35
N PRO A 76 7.08 7.55 6.51
CA PRO A 76 8.25 7.60 5.63
C PRO A 76 9.10 6.34 5.64
N LEU A 77 9.18 5.65 6.79
CA LEU A 77 9.87 4.36 6.92
C LEU A 77 9.11 3.25 6.19
N LEU A 78 7.80 3.14 6.44
CA LEU A 78 6.95 2.14 5.78
C LEU A 78 6.96 2.29 4.25
N MET A 79 6.90 3.54 3.75
CA MET A 79 6.84 3.82 2.32
C MET A 79 8.14 3.49 1.56
N GLN A 80 9.26 3.22 2.24
CA GLN A 80 10.46 2.73 1.57
C GLN A 80 10.26 1.35 0.95
N GLY A 81 9.37 0.51 1.52
CA GLY A 81 9.13 -0.87 1.06
C GLY A 81 8.21 -1.02 -0.15
N TYR A 82 7.66 0.08 -0.67
CA TYR A 82 6.70 0.05 -1.78
C TYR A 82 7.30 0.68 -3.05
N ASP A 83 7.09 0.06 -4.20
CA ASP A 83 7.44 0.67 -5.49
C ASP A 83 6.35 1.63 -6.01
N GLU A 84 6.63 2.33 -7.11
CA GLU A 84 5.70 3.28 -7.72
C GLU A 84 4.41 2.64 -8.24
N ALA A 85 4.44 1.36 -8.65
CA ALA A 85 3.25 0.66 -9.12
C ALA A 85 2.33 0.33 -7.93
N GLN A 86 2.90 -0.16 -6.83
CA GLN A 86 2.20 -0.44 -5.58
C GLN A 86 1.62 0.83 -4.96
N ILE A 87 2.38 1.94 -4.96
CA ILE A 87 1.90 3.23 -4.43
C ILE A 87 0.67 3.72 -5.20
N ARG A 88 0.67 3.65 -6.53
CA ARG A 88 -0.50 4.01 -7.34
C ARG A 88 -1.68 3.08 -7.06
N ALA A 89 -1.44 1.77 -7.03
CA ALA A 89 -2.48 0.79 -6.77
C ALA A 89 -3.13 0.99 -5.39
N LEU A 90 -2.34 1.28 -4.35
CA LEU A 90 -2.84 1.60 -3.01
C LEU A 90 -3.69 2.88 -3.01
N ALA A 91 -3.24 3.94 -3.69
CA ALA A 91 -3.99 5.18 -3.79
C ALA A 91 -5.37 4.99 -4.46
N GLU A 92 -5.42 4.24 -5.56
CA GLU A 92 -6.67 3.92 -6.25
C GLU A 92 -7.58 3.03 -5.39
N TRP A 93 -7.01 2.03 -4.72
CA TRP A 93 -7.75 1.09 -3.88
C TRP A 93 -8.45 1.78 -2.71
N PHE A 94 -7.77 2.69 -2.01
CA PHE A 94 -8.35 3.43 -0.88
C PHE A 94 -9.36 4.48 -1.33
N ALA A 95 -9.15 5.08 -2.50
CA ALA A 95 -10.09 6.03 -3.09
C ALA A 95 -11.42 5.38 -3.47
N SER A 96 -11.41 4.10 -3.86
CA SER A 96 -12.63 3.35 -4.18
C SER A 96 -13.36 2.82 -2.95
N ARG A 97 -12.84 3.01 -1.72
CA ARG A 97 -13.52 2.58 -0.48
C ARG A 97 -14.49 3.64 0.01
N GLN A 98 -15.57 3.20 0.65
CA GLN A 98 -16.53 4.10 1.26
C GLN A 98 -15.85 4.93 2.36
N ALA A 99 -16.01 6.25 2.32
CA ALA A 99 -15.49 7.15 3.34
C ALA A 99 -16.13 6.84 4.69
N SER A 100 -15.33 6.64 5.75
CA SER A 100 -15.90 6.42 7.07
C SER A 100 -16.69 7.66 7.52
N PRO A 101 -17.89 7.48 8.12
CA PRO A 101 -18.57 8.59 8.77
C PRO A 101 -17.62 9.20 9.82
N ARG A 102 -17.54 10.53 9.86
CA ARG A 102 -16.79 11.27 10.88
C ARG A 102 -17.55 11.32 12.19
#